data_AF-A0AAD5CCF3-F1
#
_entry.id   AF-A0AAD5CCF3-F1
#
_cell.length_a   1.000
_cell.length_b   1.000
_cell.length_c   1.000
_cell.angle_alpha   90.00
_cell.angle_beta   90.00
_cell.angle_gamma   90.00
#
_symmetry.space_group_name_H-M   'P 1'
#
loop_
_entity.id
_entity.type
_entity.pdbx_description
1 polymer ?
#
loop_
_entity_poly.entity_id
_entity_poly.type
_entity_poly.pdbx_seq_one_letter_code
_entity_poly.pdbx_strand_id
1 'polypeptide(L)'
;MAVTHADLAPSRRGADLGSKTGVVLMVFSILLGLLCFVLCLIAEATRSQIIRWDGDTKSESCRYSGNGKTALICGAAAFLSLAVGMVVQHAHLLLAVTKSDPDPSQLLMPPHLSNHHLNTLTWQAAFFFITTWICFSVAEVLLLIGLSVESGHLKGWFKPRPSCFIAREGLFSSAGVLGITTVFLATGLSITALRAQWLLQDQEINNVRREVTQEASILYPSPPPAGDRIMAIHAQTPIARPHDLYHER
;
A
#
# COMPACT_ATOMS: atom_id res chain seq x y z
N MET A 1 20.79 -10.87 -38.49
CA MET A 1 20.04 -10.04 -37.52
C MET A 1 20.95 -9.87 -36.33
N ALA A 2 21.51 -8.67 -36.12
CA ALA A 2 22.47 -8.45 -35.05
C ALA A 2 21.68 -8.21 -33.75
N VAL A 3 21.84 -9.11 -32.77
CA VAL A 3 21.32 -8.91 -31.41
C VAL A 3 22.14 -7.78 -30.80
N THR A 4 21.51 -6.65 -30.54
CA THR A 4 22.19 -5.50 -29.94
C THR A 4 22.18 -5.65 -28.42
N HIS A 5 23.14 -5.03 -27.72
CA HIS A 5 23.16 -5.03 -26.24
C HIS A 5 21.85 -4.52 -25.61
N ALA A 6 21.03 -3.76 -26.35
CA ALA A 6 19.70 -3.33 -25.94
C ALA A 6 18.66 -4.47 -25.88
N ASP A 7 18.82 -5.53 -26.68
CA ASP A 7 17.95 -6.72 -26.64
C ASP A 7 18.31 -7.67 -25.49
N LEU A 8 19.55 -7.61 -25.01
CA LEU A 8 20.04 -8.39 -23.86
C LEU A 8 19.88 -7.64 -22.53
N ALA A 9 19.54 -6.35 -22.57
CA ALA A 9 19.28 -5.59 -21.35
C ALA A 9 18.02 -6.16 -20.69
N PRO A 10 18.08 -6.64 -19.43
CA PRO A 10 16.91 -7.16 -18.75
C PRO A 10 15.85 -6.05 -18.72
N SER A 11 14.78 -6.26 -19.50
CA SER A 11 13.61 -5.39 -19.49
C SER A 11 13.00 -5.50 -18.11
N ARG A 12 13.32 -4.51 -17.26
CA ARG A 12 12.91 -4.43 -15.86
C ARG A 12 11.39 -4.25 -15.79
N ARG A 13 10.66 -5.36 -15.88
CA ARG A 13 9.20 -5.40 -15.76
C ARG A 13 8.84 -5.45 -14.27
N GLY A 14 9.30 -4.45 -13.52
CA GLY A 14 8.96 -4.29 -12.11
C GLY A 14 7.46 -4.09 -11.96
N ALA A 15 6.84 -4.78 -11.00
CA ALA A 15 5.46 -4.54 -10.64
C ALA A 15 5.32 -3.11 -10.09
N ASP A 16 4.80 -2.21 -10.91
CA ASP A 16 4.74 -0.78 -10.66
C ASP A 16 3.60 -0.43 -9.66
N LEU A 17 3.68 -0.93 -8.41
CA LEU A 17 2.77 -0.48 -7.34
C LEU A 17 2.95 1.02 -7.06
N GLY A 18 4.16 1.54 -7.32
CA GLY A 18 4.52 2.96 -7.16
C GLY A 18 4.03 3.86 -8.29
N SER A 19 3.33 3.29 -9.28
CA SER A 19 2.80 4.03 -10.42
C SER A 19 1.74 5.04 -9.99
N LYS A 20 1.55 6.08 -10.81
CA LYS A 20 0.49 7.09 -10.66
C LYS A 20 -0.89 6.44 -10.45
N THR A 21 -1.12 5.27 -11.07
CA THR A 21 -2.33 4.46 -10.91
C THR A 21 -2.51 3.93 -9.48
N GLY A 22 -1.46 3.40 -8.85
CA GLY A 22 -1.56 2.85 -7.48
C GLY A 22 -1.93 3.93 -6.46
N VAL A 23 -1.36 5.13 -6.60
CA VAL A 23 -1.70 6.28 -5.75
C VAL A 23 -3.15 6.70 -5.94
N VAL A 24 -3.63 6.79 -7.19
CA VAL A 24 -5.02 7.14 -7.49
C VAL A 24 -6.00 6.13 -6.89
N LEU A 25 -5.69 4.83 -6.98
CA LEU A 25 -6.53 3.78 -6.41
C LEU A 25 -6.56 3.84 -4.88
N MET A 26 -5.43 4.09 -4.22
CA MET A 26 -5.39 4.28 -2.77
C MET A 26 -6.26 5.47 -2.33
N VAL A 27 -6.15 6.61 -3.01
CA VAL A 27 -6.98 7.80 -2.72
C VAL A 27 -8.46 7.49 -2.96
N PHE A 28 -8.79 6.82 -4.07
CA PHE A 28 -10.15 6.42 -4.38
C PHE A 28 -10.76 5.50 -3.31
N SER A 29 -10.01 4.50 -2.83
CA SER A 29 -10.44 3.62 -1.73
C SER A 29 -10.69 4.40 -0.44
N ILE A 30 -9.83 5.37 -0.08
CA ILE A 30 -10.03 6.23 1.10
C ILE A 30 -11.32 7.02 0.98
N LEU A 31 -11.61 7.58 -0.20
CA LEU A 31 -12.87 8.30 -0.44
C LEU A 31 -14.09 7.38 -0.32
N LEU A 32 -14.02 6.15 -0.81
CA LEU A 32 -15.08 5.15 -0.62
C LEU A 32 -15.26 4.78 0.86
N GLY A 33 -14.18 4.65 1.63
CA GLY A 33 -14.25 4.42 3.08
C GLY A 33 -14.88 5.58 3.85
N LEU A 34 -14.54 6.82 3.49
CA LEU A 34 -15.17 8.03 4.05
C LEU A 34 -16.65 8.11 3.69
N LEU A 35 -17.00 7.82 2.43
CA LEU A 35 -18.38 7.76 1.97
C LEU A 35 -19.16 6.69 2.76
N CYS A 36 -18.60 5.49 2.92
CA CYS A 36 -19.17 4.43 3.75
C CYS A 36 -19.45 4.93 5.17
N PHE A 37 -18.47 5.57 5.81
CA PHE A 37 -18.61 6.09 7.16
C PHE A 37 -19.74 7.13 7.27
N VAL A 38 -19.79 8.10 6.37
CA VAL A 38 -20.84 9.13 6.36
C VAL A 38 -22.21 8.50 6.13
N LEU A 39 -22.33 7.56 5.19
CA LEU A 39 -23.58 6.84 4.93
C LEU A 39 -24.03 6.02 6.13
N CYS A 40 -23.11 5.39 6.87
CA CYS A 40 -23.40 4.72 8.13
C CYS A 40 -23.92 5.68 9.20
N LEU A 41 -23.36 6.89 9.32
CA LEU A 41 -23.87 7.91 10.25
C LEU A 41 -25.27 8.39 9.86
N ILE A 42 -25.53 8.59 8.56
CA ILE A 42 -26.86 8.96 8.06
C ILE A 42 -27.84 7.81 8.33
N ALA A 43 -27.45 6.56 8.10
CA ALA A 43 -28.26 5.39 8.39
C ALA A 43 -28.60 5.29 9.89
N GLU A 44 -27.63 5.55 10.77
CA GLU A 44 -27.84 5.58 12.21
C GLU A 44 -28.81 6.70 12.63
N ALA A 45 -28.66 7.91 12.06
CA ALA A 45 -29.51 9.05 12.38
C ALA A 45 -30.96 8.89 11.86
N THR A 46 -31.13 8.12 10.78
CA THR A 46 -32.43 7.89 10.12
C THR A 46 -33.05 6.54 10.45
N ARG A 47 -32.44 5.77 11.36
CA ARG A 47 -32.91 4.44 11.75
C ARG A 47 -34.32 4.48 12.33
N SER A 48 -35.03 3.38 12.15
CA SER A 48 -36.38 3.24 12.67
C SER A 48 -36.40 3.18 14.21
N GLN A 49 -37.34 3.90 14.83
CA GLN A 49 -37.56 3.84 16.30
C GLN A 49 -38.87 3.10 16.60
N ILE A 50 -38.99 2.41 17.73
CA ILE A 50 -40.25 1.77 18.13
C ILE A 50 -41.11 2.80 18.88
N ILE A 51 -42.34 2.97 18.42
CA ILE A 51 -43.43 3.57 19.18
C ILE A 51 -44.23 2.41 19.77
N ARG A 52 -44.22 2.26 21.10
CA ARG A 52 -45.14 1.34 21.79
C ARG A 52 -46.50 2.02 21.90
N TRP A 53 -47.55 1.32 21.48
CA TRP A 53 -48.91 1.74 21.72
C TRP A 53 -49.48 0.85 22.82
N ASP A 54 -49.78 1.46 23.96
CA ASP A 54 -50.60 0.83 25.00
C ASP A 54 -52.07 1.00 24.61
N GLY A 55 -52.65 -0.04 24.01
CA GLY A 55 -54.07 -0.10 23.74
C GLY A 55 -54.78 -0.72 24.93
N ASP A 56 -55.90 -0.13 25.35
CA ASP A 56 -56.76 -0.46 26.52
C ASP A 56 -57.19 -1.94 26.65
N THR A 57 -56.82 -2.80 25.71
CA THR A 57 -57.08 -4.24 25.68
C THR A 57 -55.79 -5.03 25.53
N LYS A 58 -55.09 -5.33 26.64
CA LYS A 58 -54.15 -6.47 26.91
C LYS A 58 -53.14 -6.95 25.85
N SER A 59 -53.01 -6.32 24.68
CA SER A 59 -52.03 -6.63 23.65
C SER A 59 -51.19 -5.40 23.41
N GLU A 60 -50.03 -5.34 24.06
CA GLU A 60 -49.00 -4.35 23.74
C GLU A 60 -48.62 -4.52 22.27
N SER A 61 -49.01 -3.56 21.44
CA SER A 61 -48.69 -3.59 20.02
C SER A 61 -47.65 -2.53 19.72
N CYS A 62 -46.65 -2.89 18.91
CA CYS A 62 -45.55 -2.01 18.59
C CYS A 62 -45.60 -1.61 17.11
N ARG A 63 -45.22 -0.37 16.83
CA ARG A 63 -45.15 0.22 15.49
C ARG A 63 -43.83 0.94 15.31
N TYR A 64 -43.30 0.92 14.09
CA TYR A 64 -42.05 1.62 13.77
C TYR A 64 -42.33 3.08 13.36
N SER A 65 -41.61 4.00 13.99
CA SER A 65 -41.48 5.43 13.69
C SER A 65 -40.53 5.64 12.53
N GLY A 66 -40.87 6.54 11.61
CA GLY A 66 -39.92 7.11 10.65
C GLY A 66 -39.86 6.45 9.28
N ASN A 67 -38.95 6.95 8.44
CA ASN A 67 -38.72 6.55 7.06
C ASN A 67 -37.50 5.63 6.95
N GLY A 68 -37.59 4.38 7.45
CA GLY A 68 -36.48 3.42 7.43
C GLY A 68 -35.97 3.06 6.04
N LYS A 69 -36.73 3.44 4.99
CA LYS A 69 -36.27 3.40 3.60
C LYS A 69 -34.96 4.19 3.39
N THR A 70 -34.78 5.33 4.04
CA THR A 70 -33.54 6.11 3.94
C THR A 70 -32.38 5.37 4.60
N ALA A 71 -32.57 4.88 5.83
CA ALA A 71 -31.56 4.10 6.53
C ALA A 71 -31.15 2.85 5.75
N LEU A 72 -32.12 2.16 5.14
CA LEU A 72 -31.88 1.00 4.30
C LEU A 72 -31.04 1.33 3.06
N ILE A 73 -31.40 2.39 2.31
CA ILE A 73 -30.67 2.80 1.10
C ILE A 73 -29.25 3.25 1.47
N CYS A 74 -29.11 4.05 2.53
CA CYS A 74 -27.80 4.50 3.02
C CYS A 74 -26.94 3.33 3.50
N GLY A 75 -27.50 2.40 4.28
CA GLY A 75 -26.79 1.19 4.71
C GLY A 75 -26.37 0.29 3.54
N ALA A 76 -27.21 0.17 2.51
CA ALA A 76 -26.92 -0.66 1.34
C ALA A 76 -25.84 -0.03 0.47
N ALA A 77 -25.89 1.29 0.30
CA ALA A 77 -24.85 2.05 -0.38
C ALA A 77 -23.53 2.00 0.41
N ALA A 78 -23.56 2.07 1.74
CA ALA A 78 -22.38 1.94 2.60
C ALA A 78 -21.72 0.56 2.43
N PHE A 79 -22.50 -0.52 2.54
CA PHE A 79 -22.06 -1.89 2.29
C PHE A 79 -21.39 -2.05 0.93
N LEU A 80 -22.06 -1.59 -0.14
CA LEU A 80 -21.50 -1.68 -1.49
C LEU A 80 -20.20 -0.86 -1.64
N SER A 81 -20.15 0.35 -1.08
CA SER A 81 -18.96 1.21 -1.15
C SER A 81 -17.76 0.59 -0.43
N LEU A 82 -17.96 -0.04 0.72
CA LEU A 82 -16.92 -0.72 1.48
C LEU A 82 -16.42 -1.97 0.73
N ALA A 83 -17.34 -2.79 0.21
CA ALA A 83 -17.00 -3.97 -0.58
C ALA A 83 -16.21 -3.61 -1.85
N VAL A 84 -16.63 -2.59 -2.60
CA VAL A 84 -15.89 -2.10 -3.78
C VAL A 84 -14.51 -1.59 -3.39
N GLY A 85 -14.40 -0.79 -2.34
CA GLY A 85 -13.10 -0.30 -1.86
C GLY A 85 -12.15 -1.43 -1.48
N MET A 86 -12.67 -2.44 -0.77
CA MET A 86 -11.89 -3.62 -0.36
C MET A 86 -11.39 -4.44 -1.55
N VAL A 87 -12.27 -4.70 -2.54
CA VAL A 87 -11.94 -5.45 -3.76
C VAL A 87 -10.91 -4.70 -4.59
N VAL A 88 -11.09 -3.39 -4.82
CA VAL A 88 -10.15 -2.58 -5.61
C VAL A 88 -8.75 -2.60 -4.99
N GLN A 89 -8.65 -2.38 -3.67
CA GLN A 89 -7.37 -2.36 -2.97
C GLN A 89 -6.65 -3.72 -3.03
N HIS A 90 -7.37 -4.81 -2.74
CA HIS A 90 -6.78 -6.15 -2.74
C HIS A 90 -6.49 -6.68 -4.14
N ALA A 91 -7.32 -6.37 -5.14
CA ALA A 91 -7.05 -6.72 -6.52
C ALA A 91 -5.78 -6.03 -7.04
N HIS A 92 -5.57 -4.76 -6.69
CA HIS A 92 -4.32 -4.06 -7.03
C HIS A 92 -3.10 -4.71 -6.39
N LEU A 93 -3.17 -5.04 -5.09
CA LEU A 93 -2.11 -5.75 -4.39
C LEU A 93 -1.81 -7.12 -5.03
N LEU A 94 -2.84 -7.92 -5.33
CA LEU A 94 -2.68 -9.22 -5.98
C LEU A 94 -2.10 -9.10 -7.39
N LEU A 95 -2.56 -8.15 -8.19
CA LEU A 95 -2.02 -7.89 -9.53
C LEU A 95 -0.54 -7.49 -9.48
N ALA A 96 -0.14 -6.80 -8.44
CA ALA A 96 1.24 -6.41 -8.29
C ALA A 96 2.15 -7.54 -7.79
N VAL A 97 1.66 -8.38 -6.86
CA VAL A 97 2.39 -9.58 -6.45
C VAL A 97 2.53 -10.55 -7.62
N THR A 98 1.46 -10.77 -8.40
CA THR A 98 1.48 -11.70 -9.54
C THR A 98 2.29 -11.22 -10.74
N LYS A 99 2.40 -9.90 -10.96
CA LYS A 99 3.29 -9.33 -12.00
C LYS A 99 4.76 -9.26 -11.58
N SER A 100 5.06 -9.47 -10.31
CA SER A 100 6.45 -9.60 -9.86
C SER A 100 6.93 -10.98 -10.30
N ASP A 101 7.47 -11.07 -11.52
CA ASP A 101 8.06 -12.31 -12.04
C ASP A 101 9.16 -12.73 -11.05
N PRO A 102 9.14 -13.96 -10.49
CA PRO A 102 10.20 -14.44 -9.63
C PRO A 102 11.43 -14.68 -10.50
N ASP A 103 12.27 -13.65 -10.61
CA ASP A 103 13.53 -13.78 -11.34
C ASP A 103 14.36 -14.88 -10.65
N PRO A 104 14.78 -15.96 -11.34
CA PRO A 104 15.47 -17.09 -10.72
C PRO A 104 16.83 -16.73 -10.07
N SER A 105 17.33 -15.51 -10.31
CA SER A 105 18.44 -14.88 -9.61
C SER A 105 18.12 -14.50 -8.14
N GLN A 106 16.85 -14.32 -7.78
CA GLN A 106 16.40 -14.08 -6.40
C GLN A 106 16.41 -15.37 -5.55
N LEU A 107 16.35 -16.55 -6.20
CA LEU A 107 16.56 -17.84 -5.53
C LEU A 107 18.05 -18.14 -5.29
N LEU A 108 18.95 -17.39 -5.93
CA LEU A 108 20.40 -17.43 -5.74
C LEU A 108 20.92 -16.18 -4.98
N MET A 109 20.06 -15.48 -4.25
CA MET A 109 20.48 -14.29 -3.51
C MET A 109 21.33 -14.70 -2.29
N PRO A 110 22.53 -14.11 -2.08
CA PRO A 110 23.39 -14.44 -0.95
C PRO A 110 22.69 -14.14 0.39
N PRO A 111 22.96 -14.92 1.46
CA PRO A 111 22.25 -14.88 2.74
C PRO A 111 22.62 -13.67 3.62
N HIS A 112 22.89 -12.51 3.04
CA HIS A 112 23.34 -11.30 3.74
C HIS A 112 22.35 -10.14 3.72
N LEU A 113 21.10 -10.43 3.36
CA LEU A 113 20.02 -9.56 3.76
C LEU A 113 19.98 -9.57 5.31
N SER A 114 20.08 -8.40 5.92
CA SER A 114 19.95 -8.26 7.37
C SER A 114 18.60 -8.84 7.82
N ASN A 115 18.61 -10.10 8.25
CA ASN A 115 17.44 -10.95 8.54
C ASN A 115 16.40 -10.29 9.44
N HIS A 116 16.82 -9.30 10.24
CA HIS A 116 15.94 -8.56 11.13
C HIS A 116 14.97 -7.61 10.40
N HIS A 117 15.41 -6.84 9.39
CA HIS A 117 14.58 -5.78 8.79
C HIS A 117 13.47 -6.33 7.90
N LEU A 118 13.75 -7.41 7.15
CA LEU A 118 12.71 -8.05 6.34
C LEU A 118 11.72 -8.83 7.18
N ASN A 119 12.17 -9.52 8.24
CA ASN A 119 11.27 -10.22 9.15
C ASN A 119 10.31 -9.26 9.87
N THR A 120 10.78 -8.06 10.24
CA THR A 120 9.88 -7.04 10.79
C THR A 120 8.87 -6.53 9.76
N LEU A 121 9.26 -6.43 8.48
CA LEU A 121 8.40 -5.93 7.42
C LEU A 121 7.32 -6.95 7.02
N THR A 122 7.69 -8.23 6.94
CA THR A 122 6.74 -9.33 6.69
C THR A 122 5.77 -9.49 7.85
N TRP A 123 6.25 -9.41 9.10
CA TRP A 123 5.40 -9.44 10.29
C TRP A 123 4.41 -8.26 10.30
N GLN A 124 4.89 -7.05 9.99
CA GLN A 124 4.05 -5.86 9.88
C GLN A 124 2.97 -6.02 8.79
N ALA A 125 3.35 -6.54 7.61
CA ALA A 125 2.39 -6.80 6.53
C ALA A 125 1.35 -7.85 6.93
N ALA A 126 1.77 -8.94 7.59
CA ALA A 126 0.87 -9.97 8.10
C ALA A 126 -0.12 -9.39 9.13
N PHE A 127 0.36 -8.57 10.06
CA PHE A 127 -0.47 -7.89 11.04
C PHE A 127 -1.53 -6.99 10.38
N PHE A 128 -1.13 -6.15 9.42
CA PHE A 128 -2.07 -5.29 8.70
C PHE A 128 -3.09 -6.11 7.92
N PHE A 129 -2.65 -7.16 7.23
CA PHE A 129 -3.54 -8.02 6.45
C PHE A 129 -4.60 -8.68 7.34
N ILE A 130 -4.19 -9.39 8.39
CA ILE A 130 -5.11 -10.10 9.30
C ILE A 130 -6.08 -9.11 9.94
N THR A 131 -5.58 -7.99 10.47
CA THR A 131 -6.43 -6.99 11.14
C THR A 131 -7.43 -6.36 10.17
N THR A 132 -7.02 -6.09 8.92
CA THR A 132 -7.91 -5.58 7.87
C THR A 132 -9.07 -6.52 7.62
N TRP A 133 -8.81 -7.83 7.43
CA TRP A 133 -9.85 -8.82 7.17
C TRP A 133 -10.81 -9.00 8.34
N ILE A 134 -10.30 -8.95 9.57
CA ILE A 134 -11.15 -9.00 10.77
C ILE A 134 -12.05 -7.77 10.83
N CYS A 135 -11.49 -6.57 10.72
CA CYS A 135 -12.28 -5.33 10.73
C CYS A 135 -13.32 -5.29 9.61
N PHE A 136 -12.94 -5.69 8.40
CA PHE A 136 -13.83 -5.77 7.25
C PHE A 136 -15.00 -6.71 7.52
N SER A 137 -14.71 -7.94 7.96
CA SER A 137 -15.72 -8.97 8.19
C SER A 137 -16.71 -8.53 9.28
N VAL A 138 -16.22 -7.95 10.38
CA VAL A 138 -17.08 -7.45 11.45
C VAL A 138 -17.94 -6.28 10.97
N ALA A 139 -17.37 -5.33 10.21
CA ALA A 139 -18.12 -4.22 9.64
C ALA A 139 -19.26 -4.71 8.72
N GLU A 140 -18.96 -5.62 7.81
CA GLU A 140 -19.91 -6.19 6.85
C GLU A 140 -21.04 -6.95 7.57
N VAL A 141 -20.73 -7.77 8.57
CA VAL A 141 -21.74 -8.47 9.36
C VAL A 141 -22.67 -7.50 10.08
N LEU A 142 -22.12 -6.43 10.68
CA LEU A 142 -22.94 -5.41 11.33
C LEU A 142 -23.84 -4.68 10.33
N LEU A 143 -23.33 -4.34 9.14
CA LEU A 143 -24.13 -3.76 8.05
C LEU A 143 -25.23 -4.71 7.60
N LEU A 144 -24.94 -5.99 7.41
CA LEU A 144 -25.94 -7.00 7.02
C LEU A 144 -27.03 -7.17 8.08
N ILE A 145 -26.67 -7.15 9.37
CA ILE A 145 -27.65 -7.15 10.46
C ILE A 145 -28.54 -5.92 10.35
N GLY A 146 -27.96 -4.73 10.18
CA GLY A 146 -28.71 -3.47 10.06
C GLY A 146 -29.65 -3.48 8.85
N LEU A 147 -29.16 -3.94 7.70
CA LEU A 147 -29.94 -4.11 6.47
C LEU A 147 -31.08 -5.13 6.63
N SER A 148 -30.82 -6.25 7.32
CA SER A 148 -31.82 -7.28 7.57
C SER A 148 -32.96 -6.75 8.43
N VAL A 149 -32.64 -5.95 9.46
CA VAL A 149 -33.64 -5.30 10.31
C VAL A 149 -34.45 -4.28 9.51
N GLU A 150 -33.77 -3.35 8.84
CA GLU A 150 -34.43 -2.25 8.13
C GLU A 150 -35.24 -2.71 6.90
N SER A 151 -34.80 -3.79 6.22
CA SER A 151 -35.53 -4.36 5.08
C SER A 151 -36.82 -5.06 5.48
N GLY A 152 -36.88 -5.61 6.70
CA GLY A 152 -38.08 -6.23 7.28
C GLY A 152 -39.27 -5.27 7.40
N HIS A 153 -39.02 -3.98 7.29
CA HIS A 153 -40.04 -2.93 7.39
C HIS A 153 -40.62 -2.49 6.04
N LEU A 154 -40.07 -2.96 4.90
CA LEU A 154 -40.50 -2.52 3.55
C LEU A 154 -41.98 -2.85 3.22
N LYS A 155 -42.58 -3.87 3.85
CA LYS A 155 -43.96 -4.30 3.56
C LYS A 155 -44.82 -4.24 4.81
N GLY A 156 -45.81 -3.35 4.81
CA GLY A 156 -46.75 -3.18 5.92
C GLY A 156 -46.18 -2.37 7.09
N TRP A 157 -45.36 -1.34 6.81
CA TRP A 157 -44.73 -0.44 7.78
C TRP A 157 -45.67 0.06 8.91
N PHE A 158 -46.95 0.25 8.58
CA PHE A 158 -47.96 0.75 9.52
C PHE A 158 -48.77 -0.31 10.26
N LYS A 159 -48.59 -1.61 9.95
CA LYS A 159 -49.32 -2.69 10.60
C LYS A 159 -48.70 -2.98 11.99
N PRO A 160 -49.49 -2.91 13.07
CA PRO A 160 -49.01 -3.25 14.41
C PRO A 160 -48.56 -4.72 14.45
N ARG A 161 -47.43 -4.98 15.11
CA ARG A 161 -46.88 -6.34 15.29
C ARG A 161 -46.83 -6.73 16.77
N PRO A 162 -46.94 -8.03 17.10
CA PRO A 162 -46.85 -8.53 18.47
C PRO A 162 -45.41 -8.58 19.01
N SER A 163 -44.41 -8.59 18.12
CA SER A 163 -42.99 -8.49 18.48
C SER A 163 -42.29 -7.51 17.54
N CYS A 164 -41.57 -6.54 18.11
CA CYS A 164 -40.71 -5.62 17.37
C CYS A 164 -39.27 -5.82 17.81
N PHE A 165 -38.41 -6.06 16.82
CA PHE A 165 -36.97 -6.12 17.02
C PHE A 165 -36.34 -4.78 16.63
N ILE A 166 -35.49 -4.23 17.49
CA ILE A 166 -34.72 -3.02 17.23
C ILE A 166 -33.25 -3.39 17.15
N ALA A 167 -32.56 -2.87 16.13
CA ALA A 167 -31.11 -2.83 16.12
C ALA A 167 -30.60 -1.91 17.24
N ARG A 168 -29.67 -2.41 18.06
CA ARG A 168 -29.06 -1.64 19.15
C ARG A 168 -28.45 -0.34 18.62
N GLU A 169 -28.51 0.72 19.42
CA GLU A 169 -27.93 2.01 19.05
C GLU A 169 -26.44 1.88 18.75
N GLY A 170 -25.99 2.56 17.70
CA GLY A 170 -24.61 2.53 17.25
C GLY A 170 -24.24 1.33 16.39
N LEU A 171 -25.20 0.51 15.95
CA LEU A 171 -24.93 -0.61 15.03
C LEU A 171 -24.32 -0.10 13.71
N PHE A 172 -24.95 0.88 13.05
CA PHE A 172 -24.42 1.41 11.80
C PHE A 172 -23.17 2.26 12.06
N SER A 173 -23.16 3.05 13.14
CA SER A 173 -22.00 3.86 13.51
C SER A 173 -20.74 3.01 13.75
N SER A 174 -20.84 1.94 14.53
CA SER A 174 -19.73 1.00 14.77
C SER A 174 -19.26 0.32 13.49
N ALA A 175 -20.19 -0.10 12.62
CA ALA A 175 -19.86 -0.65 11.32
C ALA A 175 -19.10 0.36 10.44
N GLY A 176 -19.52 1.63 10.43
CA GLY A 176 -18.83 2.70 9.73
C GLY A 176 -17.40 2.94 10.24
N VAL A 177 -17.20 2.95 11.56
CA VAL A 177 -15.87 3.11 12.18
C VAL A 177 -14.96 1.93 11.83
N LEU A 178 -15.47 0.70 11.89
CA LEU A 178 -14.71 -0.48 11.47
C LEU A 178 -14.42 -0.47 9.96
N GLY A 179 -15.37 0.01 9.14
CA GLY A 179 -15.20 0.15 7.70
C GLY A 179 -14.10 1.15 7.33
N ILE A 180 -14.10 2.36 7.90
CA ILE A 180 -13.04 3.34 7.63
C ILE A 180 -11.68 2.86 8.17
N THR A 181 -11.67 2.20 9.33
CA THR A 181 -10.45 1.60 9.90
C THR A 181 -9.87 0.54 8.96
N THR A 182 -10.73 -0.30 8.36
CA THR A 182 -10.35 -1.30 7.36
C THR A 182 -9.61 -0.65 6.19
N VAL A 183 -10.13 0.44 5.64
CA VAL A 183 -9.52 1.12 4.49
C VAL A 183 -8.17 1.74 4.85
N PHE A 184 -8.01 2.30 6.05
CA PHE A 184 -6.73 2.79 6.53
C PHE A 184 -5.70 1.67 6.74
N LEU A 185 -6.10 0.55 7.33
CA LEU A 185 -5.23 -0.62 7.49
C LEU A 185 -4.80 -1.20 6.14
N ALA A 186 -5.72 -1.28 5.17
CA ALA A 186 -5.43 -1.74 3.81
C ALA A 186 -4.48 -0.77 3.05
N THR A 187 -4.59 0.53 3.31
CA THR A 187 -3.65 1.54 2.81
C THR A 187 -2.28 1.37 3.47
N GLY A 188 -2.22 1.13 4.78
CA GLY A 188 -0.98 0.82 5.50
C GLY A 188 -0.29 -0.43 4.95
N LEU A 189 -1.05 -1.48 4.61
CA LEU A 189 -0.55 -2.67 3.93
C LEU A 189 0.05 -2.32 2.56
N SER A 190 -0.63 -1.46 1.79
CA SER A 190 -0.16 -1.03 0.47
C SER A 190 1.14 -0.22 0.53
N ILE A 191 1.25 0.69 1.51
CA ILE A 191 2.50 1.43 1.77
C ILE A 191 3.62 0.48 2.23
N THR A 192 3.30 -0.52 3.05
CA THR A 192 4.27 -1.53 3.51
C THR A 192 4.78 -2.35 2.33
N ALA A 193 3.90 -2.77 1.42
CA ALA A 193 4.27 -3.47 0.19
C ALA A 193 5.15 -2.60 -0.73
N LEU A 194 4.79 -1.31 -0.89
CA LEU A 194 5.62 -0.34 -1.62
C LEU A 194 7.02 -0.23 -1.02
N ARG A 195 7.13 -0.09 0.30
CA ARG A 195 8.44 -0.03 0.98
C ARG A 195 9.26 -1.29 0.74
N ALA A 196 8.62 -2.47 0.78
CA ALA A 196 9.30 -3.74 0.49
C ALA A 196 9.88 -3.74 -0.93
N GLN A 197 9.11 -3.31 -1.92
CA GLN A 197 9.57 -3.22 -3.30
C GLN A 197 10.69 -2.19 -3.50
N TRP A 198 10.55 -1.00 -2.90
CA TRP A 198 11.59 0.02 -2.96
C TRP A 198 12.92 -0.48 -2.41
N LEU A 199 12.90 -1.20 -1.28
CA LEU A 199 14.10 -1.80 -0.70
C LEU A 199 14.70 -2.88 -1.61
N LEU A 200 13.87 -3.74 -2.20
CA LEU A 200 14.34 -4.76 -3.15
C LEU A 200 14.98 -4.12 -4.38
N GLN A 201 14.36 -3.08 -4.94
CA GLN A 201 14.86 -2.40 -6.14
C GLN A 201 16.17 -1.64 -5.88
N ASP A 202 16.32 -1.00 -4.72
CA ASP A 202 17.55 -0.32 -4.32
C ASP A 202 18.70 -1.32 -4.13
N GLN A 203 18.44 -2.46 -3.50
CA GLN A 203 19.42 -3.55 -3.38
C GLN A 203 19.88 -4.08 -4.74
N GLU A 204 18.95 -4.32 -5.67
CA GLU A 204 19.28 -4.79 -7.02
C GLU A 204 20.15 -3.76 -7.78
N ILE A 205 19.84 -2.47 -7.72
CA ILE A 205 20.66 -1.41 -8.34
C ILE A 205 22.06 -1.38 -7.73
N ASN A 206 22.16 -1.49 -6.40
CA ASN A 206 23.43 -1.48 -5.70
C ASN A 206 24.27 -2.73 -5.99
N ASN A 207 23.65 -3.90 -6.12
CA ASN A 207 24.33 -5.14 -6.50
C ASN A 207 24.85 -5.08 -7.94
N VAL A 208 24.01 -4.67 -8.90
CA VAL A 208 24.44 -4.50 -10.30
C VAL A 208 25.56 -3.46 -10.39
N ARG A 209 25.46 -2.34 -9.67
CA ARG A 209 26.54 -1.35 -9.62
C ARG A 209 27.85 -1.96 -9.10
N ARG A 210 27.78 -2.78 -8.04
CA ARG A 210 28.98 -3.47 -7.50
C ARG A 210 29.57 -4.44 -8.52
N GLU A 211 28.75 -5.27 -9.15
CA GLU A 211 29.20 -6.21 -10.19
C GLU A 211 29.86 -5.48 -11.36
N VAL A 212 29.23 -4.43 -11.90
CA VAL A 212 29.81 -3.61 -12.99
C VAL A 212 31.12 -2.95 -12.56
N THR A 213 31.21 -2.43 -11.32
CA THR A 213 32.45 -1.83 -10.82
C THR A 213 33.56 -2.89 -10.67
N GLN A 214 33.20 -4.10 -10.27
CA GLN A 214 34.14 -5.21 -10.11
C GLN A 214 34.63 -5.74 -11.47
N GLU A 215 33.74 -5.96 -12.43
CA GLU A 215 34.13 -6.32 -13.80
C GLU A 215 35.01 -5.24 -14.45
N ALA A 216 34.66 -3.96 -14.28
CA ALA A 216 35.49 -2.86 -14.77
C ALA A 216 36.90 -2.87 -14.13
N SER A 217 37.03 -3.22 -12.85
CA SER A 217 38.35 -3.35 -12.19
C SER A 217 39.17 -4.57 -12.62
N ILE A 218 38.52 -5.62 -13.15
CA ILE A 218 39.20 -6.79 -13.71
C ILE A 218 39.67 -6.50 -15.14
N LEU A 219 38.85 -5.77 -15.93
CA LEU A 219 39.16 -5.40 -17.32
C LEU A 219 40.13 -4.21 -17.43
N TYR A 220 40.12 -3.29 -16.47
CA TYR A 220 41.12 -2.22 -16.33
C TYR A 220 41.87 -2.41 -15.00
N PRO A 221 42.97 -3.17 -14.98
CA PRO A 221 43.90 -3.08 -13.86
C PRO A 221 44.43 -1.64 -13.83
N SER A 222 44.03 -0.87 -12.81
CA SER A 222 44.66 0.43 -12.53
C SER A 222 46.18 0.25 -12.53
N PRO A 223 46.96 1.15 -13.15
CA PRO A 223 48.40 1.09 -13.05
C PRO A 223 48.76 1.15 -11.56
N PRO A 224 49.76 0.38 -11.09
CA PRO A 224 50.16 0.45 -9.69
C PRO A 224 50.49 1.90 -9.34
N PRO A 225 50.24 2.36 -8.09
CA PRO A 225 50.83 3.62 -7.67
C PRO A 225 52.34 3.47 -7.85
N ALA A 226 52.88 4.24 -8.80
CA ALA A 226 54.31 4.33 -9.02
C ALA A 226 54.92 4.88 -7.73
N GLY A 227 55.34 3.98 -6.85
CA GLY A 227 56.31 4.28 -5.84
C GLY A 227 57.60 4.62 -6.58
N ASP A 228 57.84 5.91 -6.79
CA ASP A 228 59.16 6.36 -7.17
C ASP A 228 59.56 7.60 -6.37
N ARG A 229 60.66 7.41 -5.63
CA ARG A 229 61.38 8.41 -4.88
C ARG A 229 61.86 9.49 -5.84
N ILE A 230 61.37 10.71 -5.70
CA ILE A 230 62.07 11.87 -6.25
C ILE A 230 62.93 12.46 -5.12
N MET A 231 64.20 12.01 -5.05
CA MET A 231 65.25 12.80 -4.41
C MET A 231 65.49 14.03 -5.27
N ALA A 232 65.16 15.21 -4.75
CA ALA A 232 65.62 16.47 -5.32
C ALA A 232 67.10 16.65 -4.96
N ILE A 233 68.00 16.22 -5.85
CA ILE A 233 69.38 16.74 -5.89
C ILE A 233 69.41 17.78 -7.00
N HIS A 234 69.30 19.05 -6.61
CA HIS A 234 69.48 20.18 -7.51
C HIS A 234 70.99 20.45 -7.64
N ALA A 235 71.61 19.92 -8.69
CA ALA A 235 72.97 20.25 -9.08
C ALA A 235 72.98 21.61 -9.80
N GLN A 236 73.64 22.61 -9.20
CA GLN A 236 73.94 23.89 -9.82
C GLN A 236 75.08 23.74 -10.84
N THR A 237 74.75 24.03 -12.10
CA THR A 237 75.54 24.61 -13.21
C THR A 237 77.05 24.31 -13.32
N PRO A 238 77.52 23.71 -14.44
CA PRO A 238 78.93 23.68 -14.74
C PRO A 238 79.43 24.98 -15.38
N ILE A 239 80.62 25.34 -14.91
CA ILE A 239 81.49 26.47 -15.22
C ILE A 239 81.87 26.50 -16.71
N ALA A 240 81.72 27.68 -17.34
CA ALA A 240 82.21 27.96 -18.68
C ALA A 240 83.75 27.94 -18.74
N ARG A 241 84.32 27.31 -19.77
CA ARG A 241 85.76 27.37 -20.08
C ARG A 241 86.08 28.44 -21.14
N PRO A 242 87.27 29.07 -21.08
CA PRO A 242 87.66 30.24 -21.88
C PRO A 242 88.50 29.93 -23.13
N HIS A 243 88.75 30.98 -23.94
CA HIS A 243 89.61 31.12 -25.15
C HIS A 243 89.05 30.53 -26.46
N ASP A 244 89.10 31.16 -27.65
CA ASP A 244 89.83 32.35 -28.12
C ASP A 244 89.27 32.87 -29.48
N LEU A 245 89.51 34.17 -29.74
CA LEU A 245 89.68 34.87 -31.04
C LEU A 245 88.67 34.71 -32.19
N TYR A 246 88.05 35.81 -32.64
CA TYR A 246 88.38 36.51 -33.91
C TYR A 246 87.65 37.88 -34.03
N HIS A 247 88.24 38.71 -34.90
CA HIS A 247 88.20 40.18 -35.08
C HIS A 247 86.95 40.81 -35.74
N GLU A 248 86.99 42.16 -35.76
CA GLU A 248 86.25 43.17 -36.56
C GLU A 248 84.93 43.68 -35.94
N ARG A 249 84.66 44.98 -35.78
CA ARG A 249 85.31 46.25 -36.19
C ARG A 249 84.80 47.36 -35.27
#